data_AF-A0A8J6JVW4-F1
#
_entry.id   AF-A0A8J6JVW4-F1
#
_cell.length_a   1.000
_cell.length_b   1.000
_cell.length_c   1.000
_cell.angle_alpha   90.00
_cell.angle_beta   90.00
_cell.angle_gamma   90.00
#
_symmetry.space_group_name_H-M   'P 1'
#
loop_
_entity.id
_entity.type
_entity.pdbx_description
1 polymer ?
#
loop_
_entity_poly.entity_id
_entity_poly.type
_entity_poly.pdbx_seq_one_letter_code
_entity_poly.pdbx_strand_id
1 'polypeptide(L)'
;MQGRHGEGAREDGLNLIDMLRARGYTLVFTREELAAAPAGTDRLWGIFAHDHTFHDRPEETLAQQNLPHYVPSAPTIAEMSEVALRILARAPQGFLLVAEEEGTDNFGNNNNAAGSLEAGARADIAVGVFRRFVADNPHTLMLTTADSDAGGLQVIGPGRGQNVIREGVNLPERDRNGAPLDGQRGTGTTAWLSAPDRNGVRHPFALGWATLADVNGAIMVRGVGRNAEQISQAGVMDNVDVYRLMYRTLFGREAS
;
A
#
# COMPACT_ATOMS: atom_id res chain seq x y z
N MET A 1 6.75 -4.65 -29.18
CA MET A 1 5.51 -3.93 -29.61
C MET A 1 5.33 -2.75 -28.66
N GLN A 2 5.04 -1.54 -29.16
CA GLN A 2 4.84 -0.38 -28.28
C GLN A 2 3.52 -0.50 -27.52
N GLY A 3 3.59 -0.44 -26.18
CA GLY A 3 2.43 -0.36 -25.30
C GLY A 3 2.04 1.09 -24.99
N ARG A 4 0.92 1.27 -24.29
CA ARG A 4 0.38 2.59 -23.92
C ARG A 4 1.33 3.41 -23.05
N HIS A 5 1.99 2.75 -22.10
CA HIS A 5 2.87 3.38 -21.10
C HIS A 5 4.35 3.18 -21.37
N GLY A 6 4.72 2.31 -22.31
CA GLY A 6 6.11 2.00 -22.62
C GLY A 6 6.24 0.81 -23.58
N GLU A 7 7.48 0.47 -23.95
CA GLU A 7 7.76 -0.65 -24.85
C GLU A 7 7.43 -1.99 -24.18
N GLY A 8 6.69 -2.86 -24.87
CA GLY A 8 6.34 -4.18 -24.36
C GLY A 8 7.48 -5.19 -24.49
N ALA A 9 7.66 -6.03 -23.46
CA ALA A 9 8.75 -7.00 -23.35
C ALA A 9 8.42 -8.42 -23.86
N ARG A 10 7.19 -8.67 -24.35
CA ARG A 10 6.81 -10.01 -24.84
C ARG A 10 7.47 -10.33 -26.18
N GLU A 11 7.97 -11.55 -26.30
CA GLU A 11 8.62 -12.07 -27.51
C GLU A 11 7.77 -13.10 -28.26
N ASP A 12 6.63 -13.51 -27.71
CA ASP A 12 5.79 -14.59 -28.24
C ASP A 12 4.73 -14.15 -29.26
N GLY A 13 4.79 -12.88 -29.68
CA GLY A 13 3.87 -12.29 -30.66
C GLY A 13 2.44 -12.06 -30.14
N LEU A 14 2.15 -12.33 -28.87
CA LEU A 14 0.81 -12.12 -28.30
C LEU A 14 0.58 -10.67 -27.88
N ASN A 15 -0.59 -10.13 -28.23
CA ASN A 15 -1.09 -8.87 -27.70
C ASN A 15 -2.22 -9.12 -26.69
N LEU A 16 -1.90 -9.08 -25.40
CA LEU A 16 -2.86 -9.34 -24.32
C LEU A 16 -3.93 -8.25 -24.21
N ILE A 17 -3.63 -7.02 -24.63
CA ILE A 17 -4.61 -5.92 -24.64
C ILE A 17 -5.72 -6.20 -25.65
N ASP A 18 -5.37 -6.67 -26.84
CA ASP A 18 -6.36 -7.05 -27.86
C ASP A 18 -7.18 -8.27 -27.41
N MET A 19 -6.54 -9.21 -26.73
CA MET A 19 -7.21 -10.36 -26.13
C MET A 19 -8.22 -9.99 -25.02
N LEU A 20 -7.92 -8.97 -24.21
CA LEU A 20 -8.85 -8.44 -23.21
C LEU A 20 -10.01 -7.69 -23.88
N ARG A 21 -9.72 -6.88 -24.91
CA ARG A 21 -10.75 -6.19 -25.70
C ARG A 21 -11.70 -7.17 -26.37
N ALA A 22 -11.17 -8.24 -26.98
CA ALA A 22 -11.97 -9.30 -27.60
C ALA A 22 -12.84 -10.06 -26.59
N ARG A 23 -12.44 -10.11 -25.31
CA ARG A 23 -13.25 -10.67 -24.20
C ARG A 23 -14.24 -9.68 -23.59
N GLY A 24 -14.34 -8.47 -24.15
CA GLY A 24 -15.31 -7.46 -23.73
C GLY A 24 -14.94 -6.74 -22.43
N TYR A 25 -13.65 -6.61 -22.10
CA TYR A 25 -13.21 -5.73 -21.01
C TYR A 25 -13.23 -4.26 -21.46
N THR A 26 -13.73 -3.39 -20.59
CA THR A 26 -13.45 -1.95 -20.65
C THR A 26 -12.00 -1.75 -20.21
N LEU A 27 -11.18 -1.21 -21.12
CA LEU A 27 -9.77 -0.92 -20.86
C LEU A 27 -9.62 0.53 -20.42
N VAL A 28 -8.91 0.77 -19.33
CA VAL A 28 -8.57 2.12 -18.84
C VAL A 28 -7.08 2.19 -18.52
N PHE A 29 -6.47 3.32 -18.83
CA PHE A 29 -5.02 3.51 -18.76
C PHE A 29 -4.59 4.71 -17.91
N THR A 30 -5.53 5.57 -17.52
CA THR A 30 -5.24 6.71 -16.63
C THR A 30 -6.30 6.81 -15.53
N ARG A 31 -5.99 7.62 -14.51
CA ARG A 31 -6.91 7.99 -13.44
C ARG A 31 -8.21 8.58 -13.99
N GLU A 32 -8.13 9.44 -15.00
CA GLU A 32 -9.29 10.08 -15.63
C GLU A 32 -10.15 9.05 -16.38
N GLU A 33 -9.51 8.13 -17.11
CA GLU A 33 -10.22 7.05 -17.80
C GLU A 33 -10.91 6.10 -16.80
N LEU A 34 -10.28 5.81 -15.67
CA LEU A 34 -10.88 5.03 -14.58
C LEU A 34 -12.09 5.75 -13.97
N ALA A 35 -11.97 7.05 -13.69
CA ALA A 35 -13.05 7.87 -13.14
C ALA A 35 -14.23 8.00 -14.12
N ALA A 36 -13.95 8.04 -15.42
CA ALA A 36 -14.94 8.09 -16.49
C ALA A 36 -15.55 6.73 -16.86
N ALA A 37 -15.10 5.63 -16.23
CA ALA A 37 -15.57 4.28 -16.57
C ALA A 37 -17.10 4.17 -16.38
N PRO A 38 -17.86 3.74 -17.41
CA PRO A 38 -19.32 3.73 -17.39
C PRO A 38 -19.93 3.06 -16.16
N ALA A 39 -21.08 3.56 -15.71
CA ALA A 39 -21.80 3.00 -14.56
C ALA A 39 -22.10 1.50 -14.71
N GLY A 40 -22.46 1.08 -15.94
CA GLY A 40 -22.79 -0.29 -16.30
C GLY A 40 -21.60 -1.17 -16.73
N THR A 41 -20.35 -0.76 -16.47
CA THR A 41 -19.19 -1.61 -16.79
C THR A 41 -19.17 -2.84 -15.89
N ASP A 42 -19.27 -4.04 -16.48
CA ASP A 42 -19.23 -5.31 -15.75
C ASP A 42 -17.84 -5.94 -15.70
N ARG A 43 -16.98 -5.62 -16.66
CA ARG A 43 -15.60 -6.11 -16.74
C ARG A 43 -14.68 -4.94 -17.06
N LEU A 44 -13.79 -4.58 -16.13
CA LEU A 44 -12.83 -3.50 -16.28
C LEU A 44 -11.43 -4.05 -16.11
N TRP A 45 -10.50 -3.57 -16.95
CA TRP A 45 -9.08 -3.86 -16.81
C TRP A 45 -8.30 -2.54 -16.86
N GLY A 46 -7.65 -2.20 -15.75
CA GLY A 46 -6.85 -0.99 -15.59
C GLY A 46 -5.35 -1.30 -15.66
N ILE A 47 -4.60 -0.55 -16.46
CA ILE A 47 -3.13 -0.61 -16.50
C ILE A 47 -2.61 0.82 -16.51
N PHE A 48 -1.98 1.28 -15.43
CA PHE A 48 -1.75 2.71 -15.20
C PHE A 48 -0.29 3.17 -15.30
N ALA A 49 0.63 2.23 -15.48
CA ALA A 49 2.05 2.49 -15.67
C ALA A 49 2.68 1.39 -16.55
N HIS A 50 3.94 1.60 -16.96
CA HIS A 50 4.73 0.59 -17.68
C HIS A 50 5.25 -0.49 -16.74
N ASP A 51 5.68 -0.07 -15.55
CA ASP A 51 6.14 -0.90 -14.45
C ASP A 51 5.26 -0.59 -13.22
N HIS A 52 5.85 -0.15 -12.11
CA HIS A 52 5.11 0.32 -10.93
C HIS A 52 4.40 1.68 -11.16
N THR A 53 3.30 1.91 -10.42
CA THR A 53 2.63 3.23 -10.35
C THR A 53 3.35 4.23 -9.44
N PHE A 54 4.57 3.88 -9.00
CA PHE A 54 5.43 4.64 -8.11
C PHE A 54 6.91 4.49 -8.48
N HIS A 55 7.74 5.35 -7.89
CA HIS A 55 9.18 5.37 -8.00
C HIS A 55 9.77 5.17 -6.61
N ASP A 56 10.24 3.97 -6.31
CA ASP A 56 10.63 3.48 -4.98
C ASP A 56 12.09 3.77 -4.57
N ARG A 57 12.85 4.48 -5.41
CA ARG A 57 14.27 4.79 -5.14
C ARG A 57 14.43 5.65 -3.88
N PRO A 58 15.62 5.67 -3.24
CA PRO A 58 15.92 6.59 -2.14
C PRO A 58 15.58 8.04 -2.48
N GLU A 59 15.17 8.84 -1.50
CA GLU A 59 14.71 10.22 -1.69
C GLU A 59 15.74 11.08 -2.43
N GLU A 60 17.04 10.90 -2.15
CA GLU A 60 18.11 11.64 -2.80
C GLU A 60 18.16 11.35 -4.30
N THR A 61 17.90 10.10 -4.70
CA THR A 61 17.85 9.69 -6.11
C THR A 61 16.65 10.31 -6.81
N LEU A 62 15.47 10.25 -6.17
CA LEU A 62 14.25 10.84 -6.73
C LEU A 62 14.38 12.35 -6.86
N ALA A 63 14.98 13.02 -5.87
CA ALA A 63 15.23 14.46 -5.90
C ALA A 63 16.18 14.85 -7.05
N GLN A 64 17.26 14.08 -7.28
CA GLN A 64 18.18 14.32 -8.41
C GLN A 64 17.50 14.14 -9.77
N GLN A 65 16.57 13.20 -9.87
CA GLN A 65 15.83 12.90 -11.09
C GLN A 65 14.56 13.75 -11.25
N ASN A 66 14.23 14.57 -10.24
CA ASN A 66 12.99 15.33 -10.15
C ASN A 66 11.74 14.45 -10.36
N LEU A 67 11.74 13.27 -9.75
CA LEU A 67 10.64 12.32 -9.80
C LEU A 67 9.77 12.40 -8.53
N PRO A 68 8.44 12.36 -8.65
CA PRO A 68 7.56 12.17 -7.50
C PRO A 68 7.62 10.73 -7.00
N HIS A 69 7.06 10.46 -5.81
CA HIS A 69 6.89 9.08 -5.36
C HIS A 69 5.90 8.29 -6.23
N TYR A 70 4.82 8.91 -6.69
CA TYR A 70 3.79 8.23 -7.48
C TYR A 70 3.56 8.91 -8.84
N VAL A 71 3.27 8.09 -9.84
CA VAL A 71 2.96 8.53 -11.20
C VAL A 71 1.66 9.35 -11.17
N PRO A 72 1.68 10.65 -11.54
CA PRO A 72 0.51 11.52 -11.37
C PRO A 72 -0.74 11.10 -12.16
N SER A 73 -0.56 10.40 -13.29
CA SER A 73 -1.67 9.87 -14.10
C SER A 73 -2.22 8.54 -13.59
N ALA A 74 -1.59 7.92 -12.61
CA ALA A 74 -2.10 6.69 -12.00
C ALA A 74 -3.11 7.02 -10.88
N PRO A 75 -4.23 6.27 -10.79
CA PRO A 75 -5.15 6.40 -9.68
C PRO A 75 -4.51 5.89 -8.39
N THR A 76 -4.95 6.42 -7.26
CA THR A 76 -4.62 5.88 -5.94
C THR A 76 -5.30 4.52 -5.72
N ILE A 77 -4.78 3.70 -4.80
CA ILE A 77 -5.46 2.46 -4.39
C ILE A 77 -6.89 2.70 -3.90
N ALA A 78 -7.16 3.83 -3.24
CA ALA A 78 -8.50 4.19 -2.80
C ALA A 78 -9.46 4.39 -3.98
N GLU A 79 -9.04 5.12 -5.02
CA GLU A 79 -9.84 5.34 -6.23
C GLU A 79 -10.06 4.04 -7.02
N MET A 80 -9.02 3.20 -7.13
CA MET A 80 -9.15 1.87 -7.72
C MET A 80 -10.14 1.01 -6.94
N SER A 81 -10.10 1.06 -5.61
CA SER A 81 -10.97 0.30 -4.73
C SER A 81 -12.42 0.74 -4.82
N GLU A 82 -12.70 2.05 -4.91
CA GLU A 82 -14.06 2.58 -5.09
C GLU A 82 -14.68 2.07 -6.39
N VAL A 83 -13.93 2.08 -7.50
CA VAL A 83 -14.42 1.57 -8.79
C VAL A 83 -14.55 0.05 -8.77
N ALA A 84 -13.60 -0.68 -8.18
CA ALA A 84 -13.68 -2.13 -8.04
C ALA A 84 -14.93 -2.54 -7.25
N LEU A 85 -15.19 -1.92 -6.10
CA LEU A 85 -16.37 -2.20 -5.28
C LEU A 85 -17.67 -1.85 -6.01
N ARG A 86 -17.73 -0.72 -6.73
CA ARG A 86 -18.89 -0.36 -7.57
C ARG A 86 -19.25 -1.43 -8.59
N ILE A 87 -18.26 -2.11 -9.15
CA ILE A 87 -18.44 -3.19 -10.13
C ILE A 87 -18.80 -4.50 -9.41
N LEU A 88 -17.96 -4.93 -8.47
CA LEU A 88 -18.05 -6.23 -7.81
C LEU A 88 -19.29 -6.37 -6.90
N ALA A 89 -19.77 -5.28 -6.29
CA ALA A 89 -20.96 -5.32 -5.44
C ALA A 89 -22.25 -5.67 -6.20
N ARG A 90 -22.25 -5.59 -7.54
CA ARG A 90 -23.38 -6.02 -8.37
C ARG A 90 -23.37 -7.53 -8.66
N ALA A 91 -22.30 -8.25 -8.30
CA ALA A 91 -22.19 -9.68 -8.53
C ALA A 91 -23.17 -10.45 -7.60
N PRO A 92 -24.14 -11.20 -8.15
CA PRO A 92 -25.18 -11.85 -7.35
C PRO A 92 -24.67 -12.99 -6.47
N GLN A 93 -23.48 -13.53 -6.77
CA GLN A 93 -22.84 -14.62 -6.05
C GLN A 93 -21.87 -14.11 -4.97
N GLY A 94 -21.79 -12.80 -4.75
CA GLY A 94 -20.74 -12.17 -3.96
C GLY A 94 -19.44 -12.03 -4.74
N PHE A 95 -18.38 -11.60 -4.05
CA PHE A 95 -17.08 -11.33 -4.66
C PHE A 95 -15.94 -11.58 -3.66
N LEU A 96 -14.75 -11.76 -4.23
CA LEU A 96 -13.47 -11.62 -3.53
C LEU A 96 -12.75 -10.43 -4.14
N LEU A 97 -12.25 -9.53 -3.30
CA LEU A 97 -11.39 -8.43 -3.71
C LEU A 97 -10.11 -8.52 -2.90
N VAL A 98 -8.97 -8.51 -3.61
CA VAL A 98 -7.64 -8.30 -3.04
C VAL A 98 -7.18 -6.94 -3.52
N ALA A 99 -6.73 -6.10 -2.59
CA ALA A 99 -6.23 -4.78 -2.85
C ALA A 99 -4.93 -4.59 -2.06
N GLU A 100 -3.89 -4.14 -2.76
CA GLU A 100 -2.51 -4.10 -2.28
C GLU A 100 -1.92 -2.73 -2.59
N GLU A 101 -1.40 -2.06 -1.57
CA GLU A 101 -0.61 -0.84 -1.74
C GLU A 101 0.86 -1.24 -1.72
N GLU A 102 1.34 -1.75 -2.85
CA GLU A 102 2.68 -2.33 -3.00
C GLU A 102 3.81 -1.37 -2.61
N GLY A 103 3.57 -0.05 -2.69
CA GLY A 103 4.55 0.95 -2.25
C GLY A 103 4.99 0.77 -0.79
N THR A 104 4.15 0.20 0.09
CA THR A 104 4.53 -0.03 1.49
C THR A 104 5.68 -1.02 1.64
N ASP A 105 5.85 -1.94 0.69
CA ASP A 105 7.01 -2.83 0.64
C ASP A 105 8.21 -2.12 0.01
N ASN A 106 8.06 -1.70 -1.25
CA ASN A 106 9.22 -1.35 -2.05
C ASN A 106 9.92 -0.08 -1.56
N PHE A 107 9.16 0.92 -1.06
CA PHE A 107 9.78 2.07 -0.42
C PHE A 107 10.57 1.67 0.83
N GLY A 108 10.05 0.73 1.62
CA GLY A 108 10.73 0.22 2.81
C GLY A 108 12.03 -0.51 2.46
N ASN A 109 11.97 -1.40 1.48
CA ASN A 109 13.12 -2.16 0.99
C ASN A 109 14.19 -1.31 0.28
N ASN A 110 13.88 -0.05 -0.06
CA ASN A 110 14.85 0.91 -0.57
C ASN A 110 15.25 1.99 0.47
N ASN A 111 14.82 1.85 1.73
CA ASN A 111 15.00 2.84 2.78
C ASN A 111 14.54 4.25 2.37
N ASN A 112 13.36 4.34 1.75
CA ASN A 112 12.73 5.61 1.42
C ASN A 112 11.64 5.91 2.44
N ALA A 113 11.96 6.77 3.40
CA ALA A 113 11.09 7.15 4.51
C ALA A 113 9.86 7.93 4.05
N ALA A 114 10.06 8.94 3.20
CA ALA A 114 8.98 9.80 2.74
C ALA A 114 7.96 9.02 1.89
N GLY A 115 8.44 8.14 1.01
CA GLY A 115 7.63 7.24 0.20
C GLY A 115 6.89 6.21 1.04
N SER A 116 7.54 5.60 2.04
CA SER A 116 6.90 4.65 2.95
C SER A 116 5.76 5.28 3.75
N LEU A 117 5.94 6.52 4.21
CA LEU A 117 4.88 7.26 4.89
C LEU A 117 3.73 7.64 3.94
N GLU A 118 4.03 8.02 2.69
CA GLU A 118 3.00 8.29 1.68
C GLU A 118 2.20 7.02 1.31
N ALA A 119 2.88 5.89 1.12
CA ALA A 119 2.25 4.60 0.85
C ALA A 119 1.35 4.17 2.00
N GLY A 120 1.83 4.27 3.25
CA GLY A 120 1.02 4.00 4.44
C GLY A 120 -0.22 4.90 4.54
N ALA A 121 -0.09 6.19 4.21
CA ALA A 121 -1.23 7.11 4.17
C ALA A 121 -2.24 6.75 3.07
N ARG A 122 -1.78 6.34 1.88
CA ARG A 122 -2.64 5.86 0.78
C ARG A 122 -3.39 4.58 1.15
N ALA A 123 -2.71 3.64 1.80
CA ALA A 123 -3.32 2.43 2.34
C ALA A 123 -4.41 2.76 3.38
N ASP A 124 -4.16 3.70 4.30
CA ASP A 124 -5.15 4.12 5.30
C ASP A 124 -6.41 4.75 4.67
N ILE A 125 -6.24 5.57 3.61
CA ILE A 125 -7.38 6.12 2.86
C ILE A 125 -8.20 5.00 2.22
N ALA A 126 -7.56 3.99 1.62
CA ALA A 126 -8.25 2.82 1.05
C ALA A 126 -8.94 1.96 2.13
N VAL A 127 -8.30 1.76 3.29
CA VAL A 127 -8.94 1.13 4.46
C VAL A 127 -10.22 1.88 4.83
N GLY A 128 -10.22 3.21 4.78
CA GLY A 128 -11.41 4.03 4.94
C GLY A 128 -12.52 3.71 3.93
N VAL A 129 -12.18 3.53 2.64
CA VAL A 129 -13.14 3.12 1.59
C VAL A 129 -13.77 1.77 1.92
N PHE A 130 -12.96 0.76 2.24
CA PHE A 130 -13.45 -0.58 2.55
C PHE A 130 -14.30 -0.61 3.82
N ARG A 131 -13.91 0.13 4.87
CA ARG A 131 -14.70 0.21 6.11
C ARG A 131 -16.06 0.83 5.88
N ARG A 132 -16.17 1.87 5.04
CA ARG A 132 -17.48 2.42 4.63
C ARG A 132 -18.31 1.39 3.89
N PHE A 133 -17.70 0.68 2.93
CA PHE A 133 -18.39 -0.37 2.20
C PHE A 133 -18.94 -1.47 3.14
N VAL A 134 -18.13 -1.96 4.09
CA VAL A 134 -18.58 -2.97 5.06
C VAL A 134 -19.70 -2.46 5.97
N ALA A 135 -19.67 -1.18 6.36
CA ALA A 135 -20.73 -0.59 7.17
C ALA A 135 -22.09 -0.61 6.43
N ASP A 136 -22.09 -0.38 5.12
CA ASP A 136 -23.28 -0.43 4.26
C ASP A 136 -23.64 -1.86 3.81
N ASN A 137 -22.70 -2.81 3.93
CA ASN A 137 -22.83 -4.19 3.49
C ASN A 137 -22.39 -5.16 4.62
N PRO A 138 -23.21 -5.35 5.67
CA PRO A 138 -22.81 -6.07 6.89
C PRO A 138 -22.53 -7.57 6.68
N HIS A 139 -22.87 -8.12 5.51
CA HIS A 139 -22.53 -9.50 5.13
C HIS A 139 -21.14 -9.65 4.49
N THR A 140 -20.35 -8.59 4.48
CA THR A 140 -18.97 -8.57 3.98
C THR A 140 -17.97 -8.71 5.13
N LEU A 141 -16.89 -9.44 4.88
CA LEU A 141 -15.68 -9.41 5.71
C LEU A 141 -14.63 -8.56 5.01
N MET A 142 -14.06 -7.60 5.73
CA MET A 142 -12.81 -6.95 5.36
C MET A 142 -11.71 -7.48 6.26
N LEU A 143 -10.58 -7.85 5.66
CA LEU A 143 -9.34 -8.19 6.34
C LEU A 143 -8.24 -7.25 5.87
N THR A 144 -7.36 -6.89 6.80
CA THR A 144 -6.11 -6.18 6.51
C THR A 144 -4.98 -6.92 7.20
N THR A 145 -3.93 -7.23 6.45
CA THR A 145 -2.68 -7.84 6.92
C THR A 145 -1.55 -7.33 6.03
N ALA A 146 -0.31 -7.63 6.41
CA ALA A 146 0.81 -7.63 5.48
C ALA A 146 1.22 -9.07 5.16
N ASP A 147 2.03 -9.24 4.13
CA ASP A 147 2.75 -10.46 3.77
C ASP A 147 4.09 -10.58 4.52
N SER A 148 4.78 -9.45 4.70
CA SER A 148 6.04 -9.32 5.44
C SER A 148 6.21 -7.93 6.09
N ASP A 149 7.39 -7.66 6.69
CA ASP A 149 7.81 -6.33 7.14
C ASP A 149 9.02 -5.88 6.29
N ALA A 150 8.89 -4.76 5.58
CA ALA A 150 9.87 -4.29 4.61
C ALA A 150 10.90 -3.33 5.23
N GLY A 151 12.18 -3.64 5.05
CA GLY A 151 13.31 -2.81 5.53
C GLY A 151 13.48 -2.72 7.05
N GLY A 152 12.53 -3.24 7.84
CA GLY A 152 12.55 -3.22 9.31
C GLY A 152 12.51 -1.82 9.90
N LEU A 153 11.65 -0.94 9.34
CA LEU A 153 11.52 0.46 9.70
C LEU A 153 11.33 0.68 11.21
N GLN A 154 12.12 1.60 11.78
CA GLN A 154 12.05 2.01 13.18
C GLN A 154 11.72 3.50 13.30
N VAL A 155 10.75 3.85 14.15
CA VAL A 155 10.49 5.25 14.53
C VAL A 155 11.35 5.59 15.74
N ILE A 156 12.29 6.52 15.55
CA ILE A 156 13.28 6.88 16.58
C ILE A 156 13.02 8.31 17.04
N GLY A 157 12.68 8.46 18.32
CA GLY A 157 12.51 9.76 18.98
C GLY A 157 13.76 10.22 19.73
N PRO A 158 13.72 11.41 20.36
CA PRO A 158 14.82 11.90 21.18
C PRO A 158 15.05 11.00 22.41
N GLY A 159 16.04 10.12 22.34
CA GLY A 159 16.45 9.23 23.43
C GLY A 159 17.47 9.88 24.39
N ARG A 160 17.65 9.29 25.57
CA ARG A 160 18.79 9.62 26.47
C ARG A 160 20.10 9.26 25.75
N GLY A 161 20.79 10.25 25.21
CA GLY A 161 22.08 10.09 24.50
C GLY A 161 22.01 10.33 22.99
N GLN A 162 20.82 10.37 22.39
CA GLN A 162 20.62 10.78 21.00
C GLN A 162 20.22 12.26 20.93
N ASN A 163 21.13 13.13 21.38
CA ASN A 163 20.96 14.59 21.38
C ASN A 163 20.83 15.22 19.97
N VAL A 164 20.75 14.41 18.91
CA VAL A 164 20.75 14.83 17.51
C VAL A 164 19.36 14.91 16.89
N ILE A 165 18.36 14.18 17.42
CA ILE A 165 16.98 14.24 16.91
C ILE A 165 16.25 15.40 17.57
N ARG A 166 16.23 16.55 16.90
CA ARG A 166 15.62 17.79 17.37
C ARG A 166 14.95 18.53 16.22
N GLU A 167 13.91 19.29 16.54
CA GLU A 167 13.23 20.13 15.56
C GLU A 167 14.22 21.10 14.88
N GLY A 168 14.16 21.16 13.55
CA GLY A 168 14.98 22.07 12.75
C GLY A 168 16.46 21.68 12.63
N VAL A 169 16.88 20.53 13.16
CA VAL A 169 18.26 20.06 13.10
C VAL A 169 18.38 18.94 12.08
N ASN A 170 19.39 19.03 11.20
CA ASN A 170 19.74 17.95 10.29
C ASN A 170 20.24 16.74 11.08
N LEU A 171 19.68 15.58 10.76
CA LEU A 171 20.09 14.31 11.32
C LEU A 171 21.47 13.90 10.77
N PRO A 172 22.24 13.08 11.50
CA PRO A 172 23.33 12.35 10.87
C PRO A 172 22.75 11.40 9.80
N GLU A 173 23.48 11.12 8.73
CA GLU A 173 23.03 10.18 7.69
C GLU A 173 22.86 8.74 8.22
N ARG A 174 23.52 8.42 9.34
CA ARG A 174 23.51 7.09 9.96
C ARG A 174 23.44 7.18 11.48
N ASP A 175 22.80 6.21 12.13
CA ASP A 175 22.89 6.01 13.58
C ASP A 175 24.24 5.36 13.96
N ARG A 176 24.52 5.27 15.26
CA ARG A 176 25.77 4.76 15.87
C ARG A 176 26.20 3.36 15.42
N ASN A 177 25.27 2.52 14.95
CA ASN A 177 25.54 1.18 14.44
C ASN A 177 25.69 1.14 12.91
N GLY A 178 25.61 2.29 12.23
CA GLY A 178 25.69 2.41 10.78
C GLY A 178 24.35 2.32 10.04
N ALA A 179 23.24 2.08 10.75
CA ALA A 179 21.90 2.06 10.17
C ALA A 179 21.58 3.42 9.52
N PRO A 180 21.05 3.47 8.29
CA PRO A 180 20.58 4.70 7.67
C PRO A 180 19.51 5.36 8.56
N LEU A 181 19.55 6.70 8.61
CA LEU A 181 18.63 7.50 9.41
C LEU A 181 18.07 8.65 8.59
N ASP A 182 16.77 8.58 8.30
CA ASP A 182 16.09 9.53 7.45
C ASP A 182 15.36 10.62 8.23
N GLY A 183 15.53 11.83 7.72
CA GLY A 183 14.69 12.97 8.01
C GLY A 183 13.60 13.13 6.96
N GLN A 184 13.07 14.34 6.83
CA GLN A 184 11.93 14.64 5.97
C GLN A 184 12.16 14.38 4.47
N ARG A 185 13.41 14.34 4.02
CA ARG A 185 13.77 14.20 2.60
C ARG A 185 14.97 13.26 2.40
N GLY A 186 15.00 12.16 3.17
CA GLY A 186 16.11 11.21 3.19
C GLY A 186 17.17 11.52 4.26
N THR A 187 18.34 10.93 4.09
CA THR A 187 19.46 11.00 5.04
C THR A 187 20.06 12.41 5.12
N GLY A 188 20.63 12.78 6.27
CA GLY A 188 21.27 14.09 6.42
C GLY A 188 20.32 15.29 6.45
N THR A 189 19.00 15.04 6.44
CA THR A 189 17.97 16.09 6.41
C THR A 189 17.33 16.31 7.78
N THR A 190 16.52 17.37 7.90
CA THR A 190 15.86 17.72 9.16
C THR A 190 14.92 16.63 9.64
N ALA A 191 14.88 16.39 10.95
CA ALA A 191 13.96 15.46 11.58
C ALA A 191 12.48 15.72 11.18
N TRP A 192 11.69 14.65 11.17
CA TRP A 192 10.23 14.74 11.09
C TRP A 192 9.68 15.35 12.37
N LEU A 193 8.45 15.85 12.31
CA LEU A 193 7.77 16.42 13.46
C LEU A 193 6.33 15.91 13.51
N SER A 194 5.98 15.22 14.59
CA SER A 194 4.65 14.60 14.75
C SER A 194 3.51 15.63 14.64
N ALA A 195 2.29 15.14 14.45
CA ALA A 195 1.11 15.94 14.80
C ALA A 195 1.16 16.31 16.30
N PRO A 196 0.49 17.41 16.71
CA PRO A 196 0.42 17.77 18.12
C PRO A 196 -0.25 16.66 18.93
N ASP A 197 0.32 16.34 20.09
CA ASP A 197 -0.33 15.49 21.07
C ASP A 197 -1.50 16.22 21.77
N ARG A 198 -2.15 15.56 22.73
CA ARG A 198 -3.28 16.14 23.50
C ARG A 198 -2.96 17.44 24.23
N ASN A 199 -1.68 17.75 24.45
CA ASN A 199 -1.22 18.98 25.10
C ASN A 199 -0.72 20.02 24.09
N GLY A 200 -0.84 19.74 22.78
CA GLY A 200 -0.34 20.61 21.71
C GLY A 200 1.16 20.46 21.44
N VAL A 201 1.84 19.49 22.06
CA VAL A 201 3.29 19.31 21.89
C VAL A 201 3.55 18.44 20.65
N ARG A 202 4.48 18.87 19.80
CA ARG A 202 4.95 18.09 18.67
C ARG A 202 6.31 17.48 19.00
N HIS A 203 6.53 16.24 18.58
CA HIS A 203 7.73 15.48 18.92
C HIS A 203 8.57 15.24 17.67
N PRO A 204 9.86 15.63 17.67
CA PRO A 204 10.73 15.32 16.55
C PRO A 204 11.02 13.82 16.50
N PHE A 205 11.12 13.26 15.30
CA PHE A 205 11.50 11.85 15.11
C PHE A 205 12.28 11.65 13.81
N ALA A 206 12.97 10.54 13.73
CA ALA A 206 13.66 10.05 12.54
C ALA A 206 13.16 8.64 12.21
N LEU A 207 13.38 8.20 10.96
CA LEU A 207 13.12 6.83 10.54
C LEU A 207 14.45 6.11 10.33
N GLY A 208 14.64 5.01 11.05
CA GLY A 208 15.83 4.17 10.95
C GLY A 208 15.53 2.84 10.29
N TRP A 209 16.52 2.22 9.67
CA TRP A 209 16.33 1.04 8.84
C TRP A 209 17.25 -0.12 9.25
N ALA A 210 16.75 -1.34 9.16
CA ALA A 210 17.51 -2.55 9.51
C ALA A 210 18.20 -3.19 8.29
N THR A 211 17.57 -3.16 7.12
CA THR A 211 18.02 -3.85 5.91
C THR A 211 17.32 -3.28 4.66
N LEU A 212 17.68 -3.77 3.48
CA LEU A 212 17.03 -3.48 2.18
C LEU A 212 16.17 -4.66 1.70
N ALA A 213 15.66 -5.46 2.64
CA ALA A 213 14.96 -6.70 2.36
C ALA A 213 13.86 -6.91 3.40
N ASP A 214 12.94 -7.82 3.10
CA ASP A 214 11.93 -8.26 4.05
C ASP A 214 12.57 -8.86 5.29
N VAL A 215 12.01 -8.51 6.44
CA VAL A 215 12.38 -9.05 7.74
C VAL A 215 11.26 -9.89 8.31
N ASN A 216 11.66 -10.88 9.12
CA ASN A 216 10.72 -11.72 9.84
C ASN A 216 10.18 -10.96 11.06
N GLY A 217 8.88 -11.04 11.28
CA GLY A 217 8.23 -10.41 12.42
C GLY A 217 6.79 -10.88 12.56
N ALA A 218 6.18 -10.59 13.72
CA ALA A 218 4.76 -10.81 13.88
C ALA A 218 4.00 -9.75 13.07
N ILE A 219 3.25 -10.18 12.06
CA ILE A 219 2.40 -9.31 11.26
C ILE A 219 1.01 -9.21 11.89
N MET A 220 0.48 -7.99 11.89
CA MET A 220 -0.84 -7.72 12.45
C MET A 220 -1.94 -8.05 11.45
N VAL A 221 -2.85 -8.93 11.83
CA VAL A 221 -4.12 -9.13 11.13
C VAL A 221 -5.22 -8.34 11.84
N ARG A 222 -6.01 -7.57 11.10
CA ARG A 222 -7.25 -6.95 11.58
C ARG A 222 -8.40 -7.31 10.65
N GLY A 223 -9.60 -7.31 11.20
CA GLY A 223 -10.81 -7.50 10.41
C GLY A 223 -12.00 -6.71 10.93
N VAL A 224 -12.93 -6.44 10.03
CA VAL A 224 -14.22 -5.80 10.32
C VAL A 224 -15.31 -6.50 9.52
N GLY A 225 -16.50 -6.59 10.10
CA GLY A 225 -17.67 -7.18 9.45
C GLY A 225 -17.84 -8.65 9.80
N ARG A 226 -18.41 -9.41 8.85
CA ARG A 226 -18.80 -10.81 9.06
C ARG A 226 -17.61 -11.67 9.49
N ASN A 227 -17.75 -12.47 10.56
CA ASN A 227 -16.73 -13.39 11.07
C ASN A 227 -15.43 -12.73 11.60
N ALA A 228 -15.34 -11.41 11.67
CA ALA A 228 -14.12 -10.72 12.13
C ALA A 228 -13.79 -10.99 13.60
N GLU A 229 -14.78 -11.39 14.43
CA GLU A 229 -14.58 -11.76 15.82
C GLU A 229 -13.61 -12.95 15.98
N GLN A 230 -13.50 -13.81 14.97
CA GLN A 230 -12.63 -14.99 14.99
C GLN A 230 -11.14 -14.63 15.07
N ILE A 231 -10.75 -13.46 14.55
CA ILE A 231 -9.38 -12.94 14.66
C ILE A 231 -9.06 -12.65 16.12
N SER A 232 -9.95 -11.92 16.79
CA SER A 232 -9.77 -11.58 18.21
C SER A 232 -9.84 -12.78 19.14
N GLN A 233 -10.60 -13.82 18.76
CA GLN A 233 -10.71 -15.07 19.51
C GLN A 233 -9.47 -15.96 19.34
N ALA A 234 -8.85 -15.96 18.15
CA ALA A 234 -7.63 -16.72 17.91
C ALA A 234 -6.43 -16.13 18.67
N GLY A 235 -6.34 -14.80 18.75
CA GLY A 235 -5.24 -14.07 19.40
C GLY A 235 -3.95 -14.09 18.58
N VAL A 236 -3.44 -15.29 18.27
CA VAL A 236 -2.31 -15.52 17.34
C VAL A 236 -2.80 -16.42 16.21
N MET A 237 -2.48 -16.06 14.96
CA MET A 237 -2.89 -16.78 13.76
C MET A 237 -1.66 -17.12 12.92
N ASP A 238 -1.71 -18.27 12.24
CA ASP A 238 -0.81 -18.57 11.12
C ASP A 238 -1.31 -17.83 9.87
N ASN A 239 -0.44 -17.56 8.90
CA ASN A 239 -0.85 -16.92 7.64
C ASN A 239 -1.89 -17.77 6.89
N VAL A 240 -1.85 -19.10 7.02
CA VAL A 240 -2.84 -19.99 6.40
C VAL A 240 -4.22 -19.88 7.06
N ASP A 241 -4.31 -19.39 8.29
CA ASP A 241 -5.60 -19.18 8.97
C ASP A 241 -6.37 -18.00 8.38
N VAL A 242 -5.67 -17.02 7.78
CA VAL A 242 -6.31 -15.92 7.02
C VAL A 242 -7.10 -16.50 5.84
N TYR A 243 -6.50 -17.43 5.09
CA TYR A 243 -7.18 -18.13 4.00
C TYR A 243 -8.41 -18.92 4.51
N ARG A 244 -8.26 -19.67 5.61
CA ARG A 244 -9.37 -20.45 6.19
C ARG A 244 -10.54 -19.55 6.59
N LEU A 245 -10.27 -18.40 7.18
CA LEU A 245 -11.27 -17.41 7.55
C LEU A 245 -11.97 -16.80 6.33
N MET A 246 -11.21 -16.43 5.28
CA MET A 246 -11.77 -15.95 4.02
C MET A 246 -12.67 -17.00 3.38
N TYR A 247 -12.21 -18.26 3.32
CA TYR A 247 -12.94 -19.38 2.74
C TYR A 247 -14.25 -19.65 3.48
N ARG A 248 -14.20 -19.73 4.82
CA ARG A 248 -15.38 -19.89 5.67
C ARG A 248 -16.40 -18.78 5.43
N THR A 249 -15.94 -17.55 5.30
CA THR A 249 -16.82 -16.40 5.09
C THR A 249 -17.47 -16.42 3.71
N LEU A 250 -16.69 -16.74 2.67
CA LEU A 250 -17.17 -16.72 1.30
C LEU A 250 -18.10 -17.90 0.98
N PHE A 251 -17.82 -19.09 1.53
CA PHE A 251 -18.52 -20.33 1.18
C PHE A 251 -19.39 -20.92 2.30
N GLY A 252 -19.33 -20.38 3.52
CA GLY A 252 -20.13 -20.86 4.65
C GLY A 252 -19.71 -22.25 5.17
N ARG A 253 -18.51 -22.71 4.85
CA ARG A 253 -17.97 -24.03 5.25
C ARG A 253 -16.45 -23.97 5.44
N GLU A 254 -15.87 -24.92 6.17
CA GLU A 254 -14.42 -25.03 6.31
C GLU A 254 -13.72 -25.34 5.00
N ALA A 255 -12.49 -24.84 4.85
CA ALA A 255 -11.59 -25.29 3.80
C ALA A 255 -11.17 -26.74 4.09
N SER A 256 -11.30 -27.61 3.08
CA SER A 256 -10.88 -29.02 3.11
C SER A 256 -9.38 -29.18 2.91
#